data_AF-G9KRV7-F1
#
_entry.id   AF-G9KRV7-F1
#
_cell.length_a   1.000
_cell.length_b   1.000
_cell.length_c   1.000
_cell.angle_alpha   90.00
_cell.angle_beta   90.00
_cell.angle_gamma   90.00
#
_symmetry.space_group_name_H-M   'P 1'
#
loop_
_entity.id
_entity.type
_entity.pdbx_description
1 polymer ?
#
loop_
_entity_poly.entity_id
_entity_poly.type
_entity_poly.pdbx_seq_one_letter_code
_entity_poly.pdbx_strand_id
1 'polypeptide(L)'
;MSLDEMKDLQLVGKYIQPETREVNGVLMTKIMSDNWDKIWNFQAKPDDLLIASYAKSGTTWTQEIVDMIQNDGDVQKCQRANTFDRHPFIEWTLPPPLNSGLDLASKMPSPRTLKTHLPAQLLP
;
A
#
# COMPACT_ATOMS: atom_id res chain seq x y z
N MET A 1 1.47 8.32 24.89
CA MET A 1 2.31 9.52 24.83
C MET A 1 1.38 10.70 25.01
N SER A 2 1.58 11.48 26.06
CA SER A 2 0.79 12.70 26.32
C SER A 2 1.24 13.83 25.39
N LEU A 3 0.38 14.82 25.18
CA LEU A 3 0.70 16.01 24.37
C LEU A 3 1.91 16.79 24.93
N ASP A 4 2.16 16.70 26.23
CA ASP A 4 3.30 17.36 26.86
C ASP A 4 4.61 16.62 26.58
N GLU A 5 4.59 15.29 26.52
CA GLU A 5 5.74 14.46 26.12
C GLU A 5 6.16 14.69 24.64
N MET A 6 5.23 15.15 23.79
CA MET A 6 5.51 15.43 22.39
C MET A 6 6.25 16.76 22.16
N LYS A 7 6.18 17.71 23.10
CA LYS A 7 6.79 19.05 22.94
C LYS A 7 8.32 19.01 22.99
N ASP A 8 8.88 18.02 23.69
CA ASP A 8 10.32 17.84 23.85
C ASP A 8 10.96 17.01 22.72
N LEU A 9 10.14 16.47 21.80
CA LEU A 9 10.63 15.81 20.60
C LEU A 9 11.08 16.88 19.59
N GLN A 10 12.33 17.32 19.72
CA GLN A 10 13.02 18.04 18.63
C GLN A 10 13.24 17.08 17.45
N LEU A 11 12.22 16.89 16.63
CA LEU A 11 12.31 16.18 15.36
C LEU A 11 13.05 17.08 14.35
N VAL A 12 14.38 17.15 14.46
CA VAL A 12 15.24 17.66 13.39
C VAL A 12 15.36 16.57 12.31
N GLY A 13 14.23 16.23 11.69
CA GLY A 13 14.21 15.38 10.53
C GLY A 13 14.65 16.20 9.33
N LYS A 14 15.81 15.88 8.73
CA LYS A 14 16.07 16.32 7.35
C LYS A 14 14.97 15.70 6.49
N TYR A 15 14.07 16.53 5.97
CA TYR A 15 13.12 16.09 4.96
C TYR A 15 13.93 15.69 3.72
N ILE A 16 14.17 14.40 3.56
CA ILE A 16 14.72 13.86 2.33
C ILE A 16 13.56 13.90 1.34
N GLN A 17 13.56 14.90 0.46
CA GLN A 17 12.60 14.95 -0.63
C GLN A 17 12.89 13.75 -1.54
N PRO A 18 11.94 12.82 -1.70
CA PRO A 18 12.16 11.69 -2.59
C PRO A 18 12.26 12.20 -4.03
N GLU A 19 13.25 11.70 -4.77
CA GLU A 19 13.33 11.93 -6.21
C GLU A 19 12.06 11.40 -6.89
N THR A 20 11.64 12.08 -7.95
CA THR A 20 10.44 11.73 -8.70
C THR A 20 10.72 11.64 -10.20
N ARG A 21 9.94 10.83 -10.90
CA ARG A 21 9.97 10.67 -12.36
C ARG A 21 8.55 10.57 -12.89
N GLU A 22 8.34 11.11 -14.09
CA GLU A 22 7.06 10.98 -14.79
C GLU A 22 6.96 9.61 -15.47
N VAL A 23 5.81 8.96 -15.30
CA VAL A 23 5.41 7.74 -16.01
C VAL A 23 4.06 8.00 -16.67
N ASN A 24 4.02 8.05 -18.00
CA ASN A 24 2.83 8.37 -18.82
C ASN A 24 2.01 9.56 -18.29
N GLY A 25 2.66 10.70 -18.01
CA GLY A 25 1.99 11.91 -17.52
C GLY A 25 1.74 11.97 -16.01
N VAL A 26 2.16 10.96 -15.24
CA VAL A 26 1.94 10.90 -13.78
C VAL A 26 3.26 10.95 -13.04
N LEU A 27 3.38 11.88 -12.09
CA LEU A 27 4.55 12.00 -11.25
C LEU A 27 4.56 10.90 -10.18
N MET A 28 5.59 10.06 -10.19
CA MET A 28 5.79 8.95 -9.24
C MET A 28 7.13 9.07 -8.54
N THR A 29 7.27 8.45 -7.37
CA THR A 29 8.60 8.36 -6.72
C THR A 29 9.55 7.55 -7.59
N LYS A 30 10.85 7.86 -7.50
CA LYS A 30 11.90 7.16 -8.25
C LYS A 30 11.89 5.66 -7.95
N ILE A 31 11.69 5.27 -6.69
CA ILE A 31 11.69 3.86 -6.28
C ILE A 31 10.55 3.07 -6.97
N MET A 32 9.38 3.69 -7.12
CA MET A 32 8.24 3.04 -7.79
C MET A 32 8.43 3.02 -9.31
N SER A 33 8.88 4.13 -9.90
CA SER A 33 9.11 4.23 -11.35
C SER A 33 10.29 3.38 -11.83
N ASP A 34 11.33 3.18 -11.02
CA ASP A 34 12.43 2.24 -11.33
C ASP A 34 11.95 0.77 -11.34
N ASN A 35 10.84 0.46 -10.67
CA ASN A 35 10.23 -0.88 -10.64
C ASN A 35 8.98 -0.99 -11.53
N TRP A 36 8.75 -0.02 -12.42
CA TRP A 36 7.51 0.14 -13.17
C TRP A 36 7.15 -1.09 -14.01
N ASP A 37 8.11 -1.71 -14.69
CA ASP A 37 7.85 -2.89 -15.53
C ASP A 37 7.25 -4.04 -14.73
N LYS A 38 7.64 -4.24 -13.47
CA LYS A 38 7.06 -5.28 -12.62
C LYS A 38 5.64 -4.93 -12.17
N ILE A 39 5.40 -3.64 -11.91
CA ILE A 39 4.08 -3.14 -11.52
C ILE A 39 3.12 -3.34 -12.71
N TRP A 40 3.50 -2.89 -13.90
CA TRP A 40 2.67 -2.97 -15.10
C TRP A 40 2.37 -4.41 -15.55
N ASN A 41 3.31 -5.34 -15.33
CA ASN A 41 3.11 -6.76 -15.68
C ASN A 41 2.46 -7.58 -14.54
N PHE A 42 1.98 -6.94 -13.47
CA PHE A 42 1.32 -7.64 -12.37
C PHE A 42 0.11 -8.44 -12.86
N GLN A 43 0.02 -9.71 -12.46
CA GLN A 43 -1.08 -10.58 -12.85
C GLN A 43 -2.14 -10.62 -11.74
N ALA A 44 -3.25 -9.93 -11.99
CA ALA A 44 -4.44 -10.04 -11.18
C ALA A 44 -5.05 -11.45 -11.29
N LYS A 45 -5.70 -11.90 -10.23
CA LYS A 45 -6.49 -13.14 -10.21
C LYS A 45 -7.98 -12.80 -10.33
N PRO A 46 -8.82 -13.68 -10.89
CA PRO A 46 -10.24 -13.42 -11.06
C PRO A 46 -11.01 -13.14 -9.76
N ASP A 47 -10.46 -13.57 -8.62
CA ASP A 47 -11.05 -13.43 -7.29
C ASP A 47 -10.35 -12.38 -6.41
N ASP A 48 -9.54 -11.51 -7.00
CA ASP A 48 -8.97 -10.37 -6.28
C ASP A 48 -10.02 -9.28 -6.04
N LEU A 49 -9.96 -8.67 -4.86
CA LEU A 49 -10.66 -7.43 -4.54
C LEU A 49 -9.64 -6.28 -4.54
N LEU A 50 -9.87 -5.26 -5.35
CA LEU A 50 -9.00 -4.08 -5.41
C LEU A 50 -9.63 -2.87 -4.71
N ILE A 51 -8.94 -2.33 -3.71
CA ILE A 51 -9.25 -1.05 -3.09
C ILE A 51 -8.42 0.04 -3.77
N ALA A 52 -9.05 0.75 -4.71
CA ALA A 52 -8.44 1.87 -5.43
C ALA A 52 -8.94 3.20 -4.85
N SER A 53 -8.01 4.10 -4.53
CA SER A 53 -8.35 5.44 -4.03
C SER A 53 -7.26 6.45 -4.40
N TYR A 54 -7.60 7.73 -4.42
CA TYR A 54 -6.57 8.76 -4.39
C TYR A 54 -5.89 8.78 -3.02
N ALA A 55 -4.60 9.16 -2.99
CA ALA A 55 -3.84 9.20 -1.75
C ALA A 55 -4.56 10.06 -0.70
N LYS A 56 -4.65 9.54 0.53
CA LYS A 56 -5.30 10.17 1.69
C LYS A 56 -6.84 10.20 1.67
N SER A 57 -7.51 9.61 0.69
CA SER A 57 -8.98 9.56 0.59
C SER A 57 -9.64 8.44 1.41
N GLY A 58 -9.08 8.07 2.57
CA GLY A 58 -9.70 7.09 3.47
C GLY A 58 -9.36 5.62 3.21
N THR A 59 -8.30 5.31 2.46
CA THR A 59 -7.94 3.93 2.09
C THR A 59 -7.83 2.97 3.26
N THR A 60 -7.09 3.34 4.31
CA THR A 60 -6.95 2.50 5.52
C THR A 60 -8.30 2.24 6.18
N TRP A 61 -9.19 3.24 6.19
CA TRP A 61 -10.53 3.07 6.76
C TRP A 61 -11.35 2.06 5.95
N THR A 62 -11.35 2.18 4.61
CA THR A 62 -12.01 1.22 3.72
C THR A 62 -11.40 -0.18 3.84
N GLN A 63 -10.08 -0.30 3.95
CA GLN A 63 -9.38 -1.58 4.14
C GLN A 63 -9.86 -2.31 5.40
N GLU A 64 -9.98 -1.61 6.54
CA GLU A 64 -10.49 -2.24 7.76
C GLU A 64 -11.97 -2.61 7.67
N ILE A 65 -12.80 -1.79 7.00
CA ILE A 65 -14.21 -2.14 6.76
C ILE A 65 -14.32 -3.43 5.93
N VAL A 66 -13.55 -3.53 4.84
CA VAL A 66 -13.56 -4.71 3.96
C VAL A 66 -13.05 -5.95 4.71
N ASP A 67 -11.96 -5.85 5.46
CA ASP A 67 -11.41 -6.99 6.22
C ASP A 67 -12.38 -7.46 7.31
N MET A 68 -13.08 -6.54 7.98
CA MET A 68 -14.14 -6.89 8.93
C MET A 68 -15.29 -7.63 8.25
N ILE A 69 -15.72 -7.22 7.06
CA ILE A 69 -16.76 -7.93 6.30
C ILE A 69 -16.27 -9.33 5.90
N GLN A 70 -15.05 -9.45 5.38
CA GLN A 70 -14.47 -10.73 4.93
C GLN A 70 -14.22 -11.72 6.07
N ASN A 71 -14.14 -11.24 7.32
CA ASN A 71 -13.93 -12.05 8.51
C ASN A 71 -15.16 -12.12 9.42
N ASP A 72 -16.36 -11.85 8.90
CA ASP A 72 -17.64 -11.92 9.64
C ASP A 72 -17.66 -11.09 10.94
N GLY A 73 -16.94 -9.96 10.94
CA GLY A 73 -16.79 -9.06 12.08
C GLY A 73 -15.81 -9.55 13.16
N ASP A 74 -15.04 -10.61 12.91
CA ASP A 74 -14.05 -11.13 13.85
C ASP A 74 -12.82 -10.21 13.95
N VAL A 75 -12.77 -9.47 15.05
CA VAL A 75 -11.69 -8.52 15.34
C VAL A 75 -10.34 -9.21 15.51
N GLN A 76 -10.28 -10.43 16.06
CA GLN A 76 -9.02 -11.14 16.27
C GLN A 76 -8.39 -11.52 14.92
N LYS A 77 -9.21 -11.96 13.97
CA LYS A 77 -8.74 -12.22 12.59
C LYS A 77 -8.26 -10.94 11.90
N CYS A 78 -8.91 -9.80 12.12
CA CYS A 78 -8.47 -8.53 11.55
C CYS A 78 -7.15 -8.01 12.17
N GLN A 79 -6.81 -8.47 13.37
CA GLN A 79 -5.56 -8.14 14.06
C GLN A 79 -4.39 -9.11 13.76
N ARG A 80 -4.58 -10.08 12.85
CA ARG A 80 -3.56 -11.09 12.47
C ARG A 80 -2.23 -10.50 11.99
N ALA A 81 -2.26 -9.30 11.41
CA ALA A 81 -1.09 -8.58 10.93
C ALA A 81 -1.42 -7.09 10.73
N ASN A 82 -0.40 -6.28 10.45
CA ASN A 82 -0.62 -4.88 10.09
C ASN A 82 -1.38 -4.75 8.75
N THR A 83 -1.95 -3.57 8.49
CA THR A 83 -2.77 -3.33 7.30
C THR A 83 -2.03 -3.57 5.97
N PHE A 84 -0.71 -3.29 5.90
CA PHE A 84 0.08 -3.48 4.67
C PHE A 84 0.33 -4.95 4.34
N ASP A 85 0.49 -5.79 5.36
CA ASP A 85 0.65 -7.24 5.20
C ASP A 85 -0.67 -7.92 4.85
N ARG A 86 -1.78 -7.43 5.40
CA ARG A 86 -3.13 -7.93 5.08
C ARG A 86 -3.61 -7.50 3.69
N HIS A 87 -3.20 -6.31 3.26
CA HIS A 87 -3.67 -5.67 2.04
C HIS A 87 -2.49 -5.12 1.23
N PRO A 88 -1.82 -5.95 0.43
CA PRO A 88 -0.64 -5.55 -0.31
C PRO A 88 -0.88 -4.31 -1.17
N PHE A 89 -0.01 -3.32 -1.05
CA PHE A 89 -0.07 -2.08 -1.80
C PHE A 89 0.76 -2.22 -3.09
N ILE A 90 0.10 -2.52 -4.21
CA ILE A 90 0.75 -3.14 -5.38
C ILE A 90 1.90 -2.34 -5.99
N GLU A 91 1.82 -1.01 -6.02
CA GLU A 91 2.91 -0.17 -6.55
C GLU A 91 3.97 0.21 -5.51
N TRP A 92 3.76 -0.16 -4.23
CA TRP A 92 4.66 0.21 -3.15
C TRP A 92 5.92 -0.67 -3.16
N THR A 93 7.00 -0.08 -3.64
CA THR A 93 8.32 -0.72 -3.70
C THR A 93 9.18 -0.19 -2.54
N LEU A 94 9.77 -1.11 -1.77
CA LEU A 94 10.63 -0.79 -0.64
C LEU A 94 12.02 -1.43 -0.84
N PRO A 95 13.09 -0.78 -0.34
CA PRO A 95 14.40 -1.40 -0.33
C PRO A 95 14.44 -2.60 0.64
N PRO A 96 15.27 -3.63 0.35
CA PRO A 96 15.53 -4.69 1.30
C PRO A 96 15.96 -4.13 2.68
N PRO A 97 15.56 -4.76 3.80
CA PRO A 97 14.93 -6.07 3.90
C PRO A 97 13.39 -6.07 3.84
N LEU A 98 12.76 -4.93 3.53
CA LEU A 98 11.30 -4.81 3.51
C LEU A 98 10.71 -5.45 2.24
N ASN A 99 9.56 -6.11 2.36
CA ASN A 99 8.87 -6.69 1.21
C ASN A 99 8.15 -5.59 0.41
N SER A 100 8.21 -5.68 -0.92
CA SER A 100 7.36 -4.85 -1.78
C SER A 100 5.91 -5.36 -1.78
N GLY A 101 4.97 -4.52 -2.18
CA GLY A 101 3.57 -4.94 -2.31
C GLY A 101 3.38 -6.07 -3.32
N LEU A 102 4.14 -6.08 -4.42
CA LEU A 102 4.11 -7.17 -5.40
C LEU A 102 4.60 -8.50 -4.80
N ASP A 103 5.65 -8.46 -3.98
CA ASP A 103 6.18 -9.67 -3.32
C ASP A 103 5.17 -10.24 -2.32
N LEU A 104 4.50 -9.36 -1.57
CA LEU A 104 3.44 -9.73 -0.63
C LEU A 104 2.24 -10.32 -1.40
N ALA A 105 1.77 -9.65 -2.45
CA ALA A 105 0.64 -10.10 -3.26
C ALA A 105 0.91 -11.45 -3.95
N SER A 106 2.15 -11.71 -4.37
CA SER A 106 2.54 -12.95 -5.04
C SER A 106 2.55 -14.16 -4.09
N LYS A 107 2.95 -13.95 -2.83
CA LYS A 107 2.99 -14.99 -1.80
C LYS A 107 1.62 -15.26 -1.16
N MET A 108 0.67 -14.33 -1.30
CA MET A 108 -0.64 -14.40 -0.67
C MET A 108 -1.57 -15.40 -1.39
N PRO A 109 -2.21 -16.33 -0.66
CA PRO A 109 -3.23 -17.19 -1.22
C PRO A 109 -4.47 -16.39 -1.64
N SER A 110 -5.24 -16.92 -2.59
CA SER A 110 -6.54 -16.35 -2.95
C SER A 110 -7.62 -16.68 -1.89
N PRO A 111 -8.67 -15.84 -1.73
CA PRO A 111 -8.85 -14.54 -2.40
C PRO A 111 -7.95 -13.45 -1.78
N ARG A 112 -7.44 -12.53 -2.61
CA ARG A 112 -6.57 -11.43 -2.15
C ARG A 112 -7.35 -10.13 -2.12
N THR A 113 -7.14 -9.34 -1.07
CA THR A 113 -7.57 -7.94 -1.06
C THR A 113 -6.33 -7.05 -1.25
N LEU A 114 -6.30 -6.30 -2.34
CA LEU A 114 -5.17 -5.47 -2.77
C LEU A 114 -5.51 -3.99 -2.64
N LYS A 115 -4.50 -3.12 -2.58
CA LYS A 115 -4.67 -1.67 -2.57
C LYS A 115 -3.88 -1.03 -3.72
N THR A 116 -4.41 0.05 -4.29
CA THR A 116 -3.65 0.94 -5.18
C THR A 116 -4.04 2.42 -5.06
N HIS A 117 -3.11 3.30 -5.44
CA HIS A 117 -3.26 4.72 -5.74
C HIS A 117 -2.94 5.04 -7.20
N LEU A 118 -2.65 4.04 -8.03
CA LEU A 118 -2.45 4.24 -9.46
C LEU A 118 -3.74 4.78 -10.08
N PRO A 119 -3.64 5.82 -10.93
CA PRO A 119 -4.79 6.27 -11.69
C PRO A 119 -5.19 5.22 -12.71
N ALA A 120 -6.44 5.28 -13.19
CA ALA A 120 -7.03 4.23 -14.01
C ALA A 120 -6.20 3.88 -15.27
N GLN A 121 -5.56 4.85 -15.91
CA GLN A 121 -4.71 4.63 -17.09
C GLN A 121 -3.38 3.92 -16.80
N LEU A 122 -3.00 3.81 -15.52
CA LEU A 122 -1.78 3.17 -15.04
C LEU A 122 -2.07 1.87 -14.27
N LEU A 123 -3.32 1.46 -14.18
CA LEU A 123 -3.68 0.22 -13.49
C LEU A 123 -3.34 -1.00 -14.37
N PRO A 124 -2.60 -2.01 -13.85
CA PRO A 124 -2.27 -3.25 -14.57
C PRO A 124 -3.49 -4.12 -14.89
#